data_AF-A0A3D4XCM2-F1
#
_entry.id   AF-A0A3D4XCM2-F1
#
_cell.length_a   1.000
_cell.length_b   1.000
_cell.length_c   1.000
_cell.angle_alpha   90.00
_cell.angle_beta   90.00
_cell.angle_gamma   90.00
#
_symmetry.space_group_name_H-M   'P 1'
#
loop_
_entity.id
_entity.type
_entity.pdbx_description
1 polymer ?
#
loop_
_entity_poly.entity_id
_entity_poly.type
_entity_poly.pdbx_seq_one_letter_code
_entity_poly.pdbx_strand_id
1 'polypeptide(L)' 'MLTISDQDFTRLHTFIKQKYGIDLSKKKQLIVGRLSNDIMSKGYNNFTSYVNDIMTKATPSDIDAMLNKLTT' A
#
# COMPACT_ATOMS: atom_id res chain seq x y z
N MET A 1 -2.45 -15.06 2.12
CA MET A 1 -1.67 -13.92 1.60
C MET A 1 -2.42 -13.36 0.41
N LEU A 2 -2.67 -12.05 0.37
CA LEU A 2 -3.38 -11.44 -0.75
C LEU A 2 -2.40 -11.21 -1.91
N THR A 3 -2.90 -11.23 -3.14
CA THR A 3 -2.12 -10.90 -4.34
C THR A 3 -2.40 -9.47 -4.76
N ILE A 4 -1.35 -8.72 -5.10
CA ILE A 4 -1.46 -7.39 -5.70
C ILE A 4 -1.25 -7.50 -7.21
N SER A 5 -2.15 -6.89 -7.99
CA SER A 5 -1.97 -6.77 -9.44
C SER A 5 -0.83 -5.80 -9.76
N ASP A 6 -0.19 -5.94 -10.93
CA ASP A 6 0.83 -4.98 -11.37
C ASP A 6 0.27 -3.57 -11.51
N GLN A 7 -1.00 -3.44 -11.89
CA GLN A 7 -1.70 -2.17 -11.98
C GLN A 7 -1.85 -1.50 -10.61
N ASP A 8 -2.34 -2.23 -9.60
CA ASP A 8 -2.51 -1.69 -8.25
C ASP A 8 -1.16 -1.38 -7.60
N PHE A 9 -0.17 -2.23 -7.84
CA PHE A 9 1.21 -1.96 -7.40
C PHE A 9 1.76 -0.68 -8.04
N THR A 10 1.51 -0.48 -9.33
CA THR A 10 1.94 0.71 -10.05
C THR A 10 1.28 1.97 -9.50
N ARG A 11 -0.05 1.91 -9.31
CA ARG A 11 -0.83 3.01 -8.73
C ARG A 11 -0.34 3.38 -7.33
N LEU A 12 -0.12 2.39 -6.47
CA LEU A 12 0.32 2.59 -5.10
C LEU A 12 1.70 3.24 -5.02
N HIS A 13 2.73 2.65 -5.66
CA HIS A 13 4.08 3.19 -5.53
C HIS A 13 4.22 4.56 -6.23
N THR A 14 3.49 4.79 -7.32
CA THR A 14 3.49 6.08 -8.01
C THR A 14 2.89 7.16 -7.13
N PHE A 15 1.76 6.87 -6.47
CA PHE A 15 1.12 7.78 -5.53
C PHE A 15 2.05 8.14 -4.36
N ILE A 16 2.69 7.13 -3.75
CA ILE A 16 3.65 7.33 -2.67
C ILE A 16 4.84 8.18 -3.13
N LYS A 17 5.40 7.88 -4.31
CA LYS A 17 6.53 8.63 -4.88
C LYS A 17 6.17 10.08 -5.14
N GLN A 18 4.97 10.36 -5.66
CA GLN A 18 4.50 11.71 -5.94
C GLN A 18 4.21 12.52 -4.66
N LYS A 19 3.61 11.89 -3.64
CA LYS A 19 3.19 12.57 -2.41
C LYS A 19 4.30 12.69 -1.36
N TYR A 20 5.19 11.70 -1.27
CA TYR A 20 6.18 11.57 -0.20
C TYR A 20 7.62 11.45 -0.71
N GLY A 21 7.84 11.37 -2.03
CA GLY A 21 9.19 11.21 -2.60
C GLY A 21 9.81 9.82 -2.39
N ILE A 22 9.08 8.86 -1.82
CA ILE A 22 9.59 7.53 -1.50
C ILE A 22 9.39 6.58 -2.69
N ASP A 23 10.48 5.98 -3.18
CA ASP A 23 10.41 5.00 -4.27
C ASP A 23 10.23 3.57 -3.74
N LEU A 24 9.05 3.00 -4.00
CA LEU A 24 8.70 1.63 -3.64
C LEU A 24 8.67 0.66 -4.84
N SER A 25 9.07 1.09 -6.03
CA SER A 25 8.96 0.31 -7.29
C SER A 25 9.65 -1.06 -7.23
N LYS A 26 10.71 -1.21 -6.42
CA LYS A 26 11.46 -2.47 -6.25
C LYS A 26 11.06 -3.27 -5.01
N LYS A 27 10.06 -2.81 -4.24
CA LYS A 27 9.68 -3.39 -2.94
C LYS A 27 8.37 -4.19 -2.99
N LYS A 28 7.94 -4.66 -4.17
CA LYS A 28 6.65 -5.36 -4.35
C LYS A 28 6.45 -6.52 -3.38
N GLN A 29 7.43 -7.39 -3.24
CA GLN A 29 7.32 -8.59 -2.40
C GLN A 29 7.18 -8.24 -0.91
N LEU A 30 7.93 -7.23 -0.45
CA LEU A 30 7.85 -6.70 0.91
C LEU A 30 6.47 -6.07 1.18
N ILE A 31 5.95 -5.29 0.24
CA ILE A 31 4.63 -4.67 0.30
C ILE A 31 3.54 -5.74 0.42
N VAL A 32 3.59 -6.74 -0.45
CA VAL A 32 2.62 -7.84 -0.43
C VAL A 32 2.63 -8.55 0.92
N GLY A 33 3.81 -8.91 1.43
CA GLY A 33 3.89 -9.65 2.69
C GLY A 33 3.46 -8.85 3.91
N ARG A 34 3.93 -7.60 4.03
CA ARG A 34 3.65 -6.79 5.21
C ARG A 34 2.27 -6.18 5.21
N LEU A 35 1.77 -5.73 4.06
CA LEU A 35 0.43 -5.16 3.96
C LEU A 35 -0.66 -6.22 3.89
N SER A 36 -0.41 -7.44 3.40
CA SER A 36 -1.47 -8.48 3.38
C SER A 36 -2.12 -8.63 4.75
N ASN A 37 -1.33 -8.70 5.81
CA ASN A 37 -1.84 -8.86 7.17
C ASN A 37 -2.60 -7.61 7.65
N ASP A 38 -2.09 -6.41 7.35
CA ASP A 38 -2.75 -5.15 7.71
C ASP A 38 -4.10 -4.98 7.00
N ILE A 39 -4.12 -5.23 5.69
CA ILE A 39 -5.29 -5.15 4.82
C ILE A 39 -6.37 -6.11 5.33
N MET A 40 -6.02 -7.37 5.60
CA MET A 40 -6.95 -8.35 6.18
C MET A 40 -7.45 -7.91 7.56
N SER A 41 -6.58 -7.37 8.42
CA SER A 41 -6.98 -6.91 9.77
C SER A 41 -7.95 -5.71 9.75
N LYS A 42 -7.88 -4.89 8.70
CA LYS A 42 -8.80 -3.77 8.44
C LYS A 42 -10.10 -4.22 7.76
N GLY A 43 -10.29 -5.51 7.50
CA GLY A 43 -11.49 -6.07 6.89
C GLY A 43 -11.51 -6.05 5.36
N TYR A 44 -10.38 -5.75 4.71
CA TYR A 44 -10.30 -5.79 3.25
C TYR A 44 -9.99 -7.21 2.75
N ASN A 45 -10.67 -7.60 1.69
CA ASN A 45 -10.51 -8.93 1.06
C ASN A 45 -9.54 -8.93 -0.12
N ASN A 46 -9.09 -7.77 -0.58
CA ASN A 46 -8.21 -7.63 -1.74
C ASN A 46 -7.41 -6.32 -1.69
N PHE A 47 -6.30 -6.29 -2.43
CA PHE A 47 -5.43 -5.10 -2.53
C PHE A 47 -6.10 -3.94 -3.26
N THR A 48 -6.95 -4.20 -4.25
CA THR A 48 -7.57 -3.15 -5.07
C THR A 48 -8.45 -2.22 -4.23
N SER A 49 -9.29 -2.78 -3.35
CA SER A 49 -10.12 -2.02 -2.40
C SER A 49 -9.27 -1.16 -1.48
N TYR A 50 -8.19 -1.73 -0.93
CA TYR A 50 -7.26 -0.99 -0.09
C TYR A 50 -6.56 0.14 -0.84
N VAL A 51 -6.03 -0.11 -2.03
CA VAL A 51 -5.36 0.90 -2.86
C VAL A 51 -6.34 2.01 -3.25
N ASN A 52 -7.58 1.67 -3.61
CA ASN A 52 -8.61 2.66 -3.91
C ASN A 52 -8.91 3.55 -2.70
N ASP A 53 -9.05 2.99 -1.50
CA ASP A 53 -9.26 3.78 -0.29
C ASP A 53 -8.03 4.62 0.07
N ILE A 54 -6.81 4.10 -0.11
CA ILE A 54 -5.57 4.86 0.07
C ILE A 54 -5.49 6.06 -0.88
N MET A 55 -5.93 5.90 -2.13
CA MET A 55 -5.87 6.98 -3.11
C MET A 55 -7.00 8.02 -2.95
N THR A 56 -8.12 7.66 -2.33
CA THR A 56 -9.33 8.50 -2.30
C THR A 56 -9.67 9.06 -0.92
N LYS A 57 -9.36 8.32 0.15
CA LYS A 57 -9.80 8.63 1.52
C LYS A 57 -8.65 8.72 2.52
N ALA A 58 -7.46 8.19 2.21
CA ALA A 58 -6.39 8.18 3.20
C ALA A 58 -5.96 9.58 3.59
N THR A 59 -5.87 9.76 4.90
CA THR A 59 -5.22 10.91 5.49
C THR A 59 -3.70 10.73 5.41
N PRO A 60 -2.91 11.82 5.55
CA PRO A 60 -1.47 11.70 5.64
C PRO A 60 -0.99 10.72 6.73
N SER A 61 -1.72 10.66 7.85
CA SER A 61 -1.43 9.75 8.97
C SER A 61 -1.61 8.27 8.60
N ASP A 62 -2.61 7.94 7.79
CA ASP A 62 -2.82 6.56 7.31
C ASP A 62 -1.65 6.10 6.44
N ILE A 63 -1.13 7.01 5.61
CA ILE A 63 0.01 6.73 4.74
C ILE A 63 1.29 6.62 5.56
N ASP A 64 1.51 7.48 6.55
CA ASP A 64 2.66 7.38 7.46
C ASP A 64 2.65 6.06 8.23
N ALA A 65 1.49 5.63 8.72
CA ALA A 65 1.35 4.33 9.38
C ALA A 65 1.66 3.17 8.43
N MET A 66 1.19 3.24 7.17
CA MET A 66 1.52 2.25 6.14
C MET A 66 3.02 2.23 5.83
N LEU A 67 3.63 3.40 5.66
CA LEU A 67 5.05 3.55 5.35
C LEU A 67 5.92 3.00 6.48
N ASN A 68 5.57 3.27 7.74
CA ASN A 68 6.26 2.71 8.90
C ASN A 68 6.24 1.18 8.86
N LYS A 69 5.10 0.55 8.57
CA LYS A 69 5.03 -0.91 8.41
C LYS A 69 5.92 -1.46 7.29
N LEU A 70 6.26 -0.65 6.28
CA LEU A 70 7.13 -1.06 5.18
C LEU A 70 8.61 -0.83 5.46
N THR A 71 8.97 -0.02 6.46
CA THR A 71 10.35 0.33 6.81
C THR A 71 10.84 -0.33 8.10
N THR A 72 9.96 -0.69 9.04
CA THR A 72 10.28 -1.40 10.30
C THR A 72 10.04 -2.90 10.17
#